data_AF-A0A4Q4WGK9-F1
#
_entry.id   AF-A0A4Q4WGK9-F1
#
_cell.length_a   1.000
_cell.length_b   1.000
_cell.length_c   1.000
_cell.angle_alpha   90.00
_cell.angle_beta   90.00
_cell.angle_gamma   90.00
#
_symmetry.space_group_name_H-M   'P 1'
#
loop_
_entity.id
_entity.type
_entity.pdbx_description
1 polymer ?
#
loop_
_entity_poly.entity_id
_entity_poly.type
_entity_poly.pdbx_seq_one_letter_code
_entity_poly.pdbx_strand_id
1 'polypeptide(L)'
;MADDHEHEGASVKEQLIEACRRNNVDLLSEIISNCKSDDEISDLLNNTTTVMGNHLYHEAAAQGNYEVIDMLLDQPNFECDPINRAEGDTPLHSAIRWINSEPPAQREFGNALVEMMLEAGSSTRVRNKAKLTPYQLVDPRNSGLRELIQKHEYAALNAGDFVDADEVKPAKKQGKDKGNNAFVDARPDAGSEDDDNAEFSGSDDEERAEFERRKGAKKGRIAHDMGPVGVQGAHHPGGETGAAEACAELIVPYAFSSAATRTIEEVSQANGDEPRWFQLYWPVNDDITASLLARARAAGYKVLVVTLDTATMSWRPAGLDLGYLPMVVGTGNSAAFSDPIFRRKFAERPDGESPEDNAVAASRY
;
A
#
# COMPACT_ATOMS: atom_id res chain seq x y z
N MET A 1 -38.40 -56.91 27.58
CA MET A 1 -38.44 -55.45 27.79
C MET A 1 -37.27 -54.91 27.01
N ALA A 2 -37.54 -54.41 25.80
CA ALA A 2 -36.55 -53.71 25.00
C ALA A 2 -36.52 -52.28 25.55
N ASP A 3 -35.33 -51.84 25.97
CA ASP A 3 -35.07 -50.46 26.35
C ASP A 3 -35.30 -49.59 25.11
N ASP A 4 -36.29 -48.70 25.22
CA ASP A 4 -36.55 -47.64 24.25
C ASP A 4 -35.43 -46.61 24.45
N HIS A 5 -34.30 -46.82 23.75
CA HIS A 5 -33.27 -45.81 23.68
C HIS A 5 -33.80 -44.64 22.84
N GLU A 6 -34.41 -43.66 23.49
CA GLU A 6 -34.66 -42.34 22.91
C GLU A 6 -33.33 -41.81 22.37
N HIS A 7 -33.19 -41.81 21.05
CA HIS A 7 -32.04 -41.19 20.39
C HIS A 7 -32.19 -39.67 20.53
N GLU A 8 -31.48 -39.09 21.49
CA GLU A 8 -31.24 -37.66 21.56
C GLU A 8 -30.65 -37.22 20.20
N GLY A 9 -31.38 -36.37 19.47
CA GLY A 9 -30.93 -35.87 18.17
C GLY A 9 -29.62 -35.08 18.27
N ALA A 10 -28.94 -34.87 17.14
CA ALA A 10 -27.73 -34.05 17.10
C ALA A 10 -28.01 -32.64 17.67
N SER A 11 -27.09 -32.13 18.50
CA SER A 11 -27.22 -30.77 19.04
C SER A 11 -27.13 -29.72 17.93
N VAL A 12 -27.68 -28.53 18.17
CA VAL A 12 -27.65 -27.41 17.20
C VAL A 12 -26.21 -27.09 16.74
N LYS A 13 -25.25 -27.13 17.66
CA LYS A 13 -23.82 -26.90 17.34
C LYS A 13 -23.25 -27.97 16.42
N GLU A 14 -23.60 -29.24 16.64
CA GLU A 14 -23.16 -30.35 15.80
C GLU A 14 -23.83 -30.29 14.42
N GLN A 15 -25.11 -29.92 14.36
CA GLN A 15 -25.82 -29.71 13.11
C GLN A 15 -25.20 -28.57 12.29
N LEU A 16 -24.83 -27.44 12.92
CA LEU A 16 -24.13 -26.34 12.25
C LEU A 16 -22.76 -26.76 11.70
N ILE A 17 -21.97 -27.49 12.50
CA ILE A 17 -20.67 -28.01 12.06
C ILE A 17 -20.86 -28.96 10.86
N GLU A 18 -21.85 -29.85 10.92
CA GLU A 18 -22.11 -30.80 9.83
C GLU A 18 -22.63 -30.09 8.58
N ALA A 19 -23.46 -29.06 8.74
CA ALA A 19 -23.91 -28.20 7.65
C ALA A 19 -22.72 -27.55 6.94
N CYS A 20 -21.77 -26.99 7.71
CA CYS A 20 -20.55 -26.38 7.19
C CYS A 20 -19.62 -27.38 6.52
N ARG A 21 -19.54 -28.62 7.00
CA ARG A 21 -18.71 -29.68 6.39
C ARG A 21 -19.27 -30.22 5.09
N ARG A 22 -20.60 -30.27 4.95
CA ARG A 22 -21.27 -30.87 3.78
C ARG A 22 -21.80 -29.88 2.77
N ASN A 23 -21.49 -28.59 2.93
CA ASN A 23 -22.05 -27.52 2.13
C ASN A 23 -23.60 -27.53 2.13
N ASN A 24 -24.23 -27.83 3.28
CA ASN A 24 -25.69 -27.92 3.38
C ASN A 24 -26.29 -26.57 3.83
N VAL A 25 -26.58 -25.72 2.84
CA VAL A 25 -27.18 -24.39 3.04
C VAL A 25 -28.61 -24.44 3.57
N ASP A 26 -29.38 -25.49 3.25
CA ASP A 26 -30.75 -25.65 3.71
C ASP A 26 -30.81 -25.84 5.23
N LEU A 27 -29.97 -26.75 5.75
CA LEU A 27 -29.86 -27.00 7.19
C LEU A 27 -29.34 -25.77 7.94
N LEU A 28 -28.36 -25.06 7.36
CA LEU A 28 -27.85 -23.81 7.94
C LEU A 28 -28.95 -22.75 8.00
N SER A 29 -29.72 -22.58 6.93
CA SER A 29 -30.87 -21.65 6.85
C SER A 29 -31.95 -21.99 7.86
N GLU A 30 -32.29 -23.27 8.00
CA GLU A 30 -33.28 -23.72 8.98
C GLU A 30 -32.86 -23.35 10.41
N ILE A 31 -31.60 -23.62 10.78
CA ILE A 31 -31.07 -23.30 12.11
C ILE A 31 -31.06 -21.78 12.35
N ILE A 32 -30.58 -20.99 11.38
CA ILE A 32 -30.53 -19.53 11.48
C ILE A 32 -31.95 -18.95 11.63
N SER A 33 -32.92 -19.45 10.86
CA SER A 33 -34.30 -18.97 10.91
C SER A 33 -35.03 -19.25 12.24
N ASN A 34 -34.52 -20.22 13.02
CA ASN A 34 -35.04 -20.53 14.35
C ASN A 34 -34.47 -19.62 15.45
N CYS A 35 -33.46 -18.80 15.14
CA CYS A 35 -32.92 -17.79 16.06
C CYS A 35 -33.85 -16.57 16.13
N LYS A 36 -33.91 -15.91 17.29
CA LYS A 36 -34.89 -14.84 17.58
C LYS A 36 -34.39 -13.44 17.23
N SER A 37 -33.08 -13.28 17.08
CA SER A 37 -32.43 -11.99 16.83
C SER A 37 -31.08 -12.16 16.16
N ASP A 38 -30.64 -11.12 15.44
CA ASP A 38 -29.31 -11.05 14.81
C ASP A 38 -28.18 -11.31 15.81
N ASP A 39 -28.26 -10.76 17.03
CA ASP A 39 -27.27 -11.01 18.09
C ASP A 39 -27.17 -12.50 18.48
N GLU A 40 -28.30 -13.22 18.47
CA GLU A 40 -28.33 -14.66 18.78
C GLU A 40 -27.68 -15.47 17.64
N ILE A 41 -27.90 -15.04 16.38
CA ILE A 41 -27.27 -15.62 15.20
C ILE A 41 -25.76 -15.40 15.27
N SER A 42 -25.29 -14.16 15.45
CA SER A 42 -23.87 -13.83 15.52
C SER A 42 -23.18 -14.58 16.67
N ASP A 43 -23.78 -14.62 17.86
CA ASP A 43 -23.25 -15.34 19.02
C ASP A 43 -23.17 -16.84 18.73
N LEU A 44 -24.20 -17.43 18.13
CA LEU A 44 -24.24 -18.86 17.82
C LEU A 44 -23.18 -19.23 16.77
N LEU A 45 -23.07 -18.46 15.69
CA LEU A 45 -22.15 -18.75 14.59
C LEU A 45 -20.70 -18.51 14.98
N ASN A 46 -20.38 -17.40 15.65
CA ASN A 46 -19.01 -17.02 16.00
C ASN A 46 -18.44 -17.91 17.12
N ASN A 47 -19.27 -18.34 18.09
CA ASN A 47 -18.82 -19.14 19.24
C ASN A 47 -18.96 -20.66 19.06
N THR A 48 -19.49 -21.13 17.93
CA THR A 48 -19.55 -22.57 17.66
C THR A 48 -18.21 -23.07 17.12
N THR A 49 -17.56 -23.92 17.93
CA THR A 49 -16.27 -24.52 17.60
C THR A 49 -16.28 -26.04 17.73
N THR A 50 -15.51 -26.73 16.90
CA THR A 50 -15.27 -28.17 17.04
C THR A 50 -14.39 -28.48 18.25
N VAL A 51 -14.24 -29.78 18.58
CA VAL A 51 -13.31 -30.26 19.63
C VAL A 51 -11.86 -29.85 19.36
N MET A 52 -11.49 -29.70 18.08
CA MET A 52 -10.15 -29.23 17.67
C MET A 52 -10.00 -27.70 17.78
N GLY A 53 -11.08 -26.98 18.08
CA GLY A 53 -11.11 -25.53 18.19
C GLY A 53 -11.15 -24.83 16.83
N ASN A 54 -11.69 -25.48 15.80
CA ASN A 54 -12.01 -24.84 14.52
C ASN A 54 -13.40 -24.21 14.62
N HIS A 55 -13.56 -23.00 14.11
CA HIS A 55 -14.86 -22.35 13.99
C HIS A 55 -15.59 -22.90 12.76
N LEU A 56 -16.90 -22.62 12.66
CA LEU A 56 -17.71 -22.97 11.50
C LEU A 56 -17.05 -22.53 10.18
N TYR A 57 -16.47 -21.32 10.18
CA TYR A 57 -15.79 -20.78 9.02
C TYR A 57 -14.56 -21.60 8.61
N HIS A 58 -13.75 -22.08 9.57
CA HIS A 58 -12.63 -22.97 9.26
C HIS A 58 -13.09 -24.31 8.68
N GLU A 59 -14.18 -24.88 9.20
CA GLU A 59 -14.70 -26.17 8.74
C GLU A 59 -15.22 -26.09 7.29
N ALA A 60 -15.91 -24.99 6.94
CA ALA A 60 -16.34 -24.76 5.57
C ALA A 60 -15.14 -24.47 4.63
N ALA A 61 -14.20 -23.63 5.06
CA ALA A 61 -13.01 -23.27 4.29
C ALA A 61 -12.07 -24.46 4.03
N ALA A 62 -11.94 -25.37 5.00
CA ALA A 62 -11.10 -26.56 4.87
C ALA A 62 -11.61 -27.58 3.84
N GLN A 63 -12.84 -27.43 3.35
CA GLN A 63 -13.46 -28.29 2.33
C GLN A 63 -13.77 -27.52 1.03
N GLY A 64 -13.50 -26.21 0.97
CA GLY A 64 -13.84 -25.39 -0.20
C GLY A 64 -15.36 -25.21 -0.40
N ASN A 65 -16.14 -25.26 0.67
CA ASN A 65 -17.61 -25.20 0.62
C ASN A 65 -18.10 -23.76 0.38
N TYR A 66 -18.08 -23.34 -0.89
CA TYR A 66 -18.35 -21.98 -1.33
C TYR A 66 -19.70 -21.44 -0.85
N GLU A 67 -20.79 -22.16 -1.07
CA GLU A 67 -22.15 -21.67 -0.81
C GLU A 67 -22.42 -21.45 0.68
N VAL A 68 -21.93 -22.35 1.54
CA VAL A 68 -22.03 -22.14 2.99
C VAL A 68 -21.14 -20.99 3.45
N ILE A 69 -19.95 -20.81 2.88
CA ILE A 69 -19.10 -19.67 3.22
C ILE A 69 -19.79 -18.35 2.85
N ASP A 70 -20.33 -18.25 1.64
CA ASP A 70 -21.09 -17.10 1.17
C ASP A 70 -22.23 -16.76 2.15
N MET A 71 -23.03 -17.77 2.50
CA MET A 71 -24.12 -17.62 3.46
C MET A 71 -23.67 -17.19 4.87
N LEU A 72 -22.52 -17.69 5.35
CA LEU A 72 -21.97 -17.30 6.64
C LEU A 72 -21.49 -15.84 6.63
N LEU A 73 -20.83 -15.42 5.55
CA LEU A 73 -20.31 -14.07 5.37
C LEU A 73 -21.42 -13.02 5.23
N ASP A 74 -22.59 -13.41 4.72
CA ASP A 74 -23.79 -12.55 4.66
C ASP A 74 -24.43 -12.28 6.03
N GLN A 75 -24.04 -13.01 7.08
CA GLN A 75 -24.64 -12.81 8.40
C GLN A 75 -24.12 -11.55 9.09
N PRO A 76 -24.98 -10.80 9.80
CA PRO A 76 -24.57 -9.60 10.50
C PRO A 76 -23.56 -9.93 11.61
N ASN A 77 -22.52 -9.10 11.74
CA ASN A 77 -21.47 -9.23 12.75
C ASN A 77 -20.77 -10.60 12.77
N PHE A 78 -20.71 -11.30 11.63
CA PHE A 78 -19.94 -12.53 11.52
C PHE A 78 -18.43 -12.23 11.58
N GLU A 79 -17.69 -13.02 12.37
CA GLU A 79 -16.25 -12.85 12.56
C GLU A 79 -15.48 -13.51 11.41
N CYS A 80 -14.74 -12.70 10.64
CA CYS A 80 -14.04 -13.15 9.44
C CYS A 80 -12.66 -13.77 9.73
N ASP A 81 -12.00 -13.39 10.85
CA ASP A 81 -10.65 -13.84 11.18
C ASP A 81 -10.53 -14.61 12.51
N PRO A 82 -11.42 -15.58 12.81
CA PRO A 82 -11.28 -16.38 14.02
C PRO A 82 -10.00 -17.23 13.95
N ILE A 83 -9.30 -17.41 15.07
CA ILE A 83 -8.03 -18.14 15.12
C ILE A 83 -8.27 -19.52 15.72
N ASN A 84 -7.97 -20.58 14.97
CA ASN A 84 -8.18 -21.93 15.48
C ASN A 84 -7.17 -22.30 16.59
N ARG A 85 -7.59 -23.18 17.50
CA ARG A 85 -6.72 -23.58 18.63
C ARG A 85 -5.55 -24.46 18.21
N ALA A 86 -5.71 -25.29 17.19
CA ALA A 86 -4.70 -26.28 16.80
C ALA A 86 -3.45 -25.61 16.21
N GLU A 87 -3.60 -24.88 15.10
CA GLU A 87 -2.49 -24.35 14.29
C GLU A 87 -2.34 -22.82 14.42
N GLY A 88 -3.34 -22.14 14.97
CA GLY A 88 -3.43 -20.67 14.93
C GLY A 88 -3.81 -20.15 13.54
N ASP A 89 -4.41 -21.00 12.71
CA ASP A 89 -4.83 -20.65 11.35
C ASP A 89 -6.12 -19.82 11.39
N THR A 90 -6.23 -18.82 10.51
CA THR A 90 -7.52 -18.18 10.16
C THR A 90 -8.25 -19.02 9.11
N PRO A 91 -9.55 -18.80 8.85
CA PRO A 91 -10.27 -19.51 7.80
C PRO A 91 -9.60 -19.35 6.43
N LEU A 92 -9.00 -18.20 6.17
CA LEU A 92 -8.22 -17.94 4.96
C LEU A 92 -6.99 -18.86 4.82
N HIS A 93 -6.31 -19.20 5.93
CA HIS A 93 -5.24 -20.21 5.91
C HIS A 93 -5.79 -21.59 5.54
N SER A 94 -6.93 -21.99 6.12
CA SER A 94 -7.59 -23.26 5.83
C SER A 94 -7.99 -23.37 4.35
N ALA A 95 -8.57 -22.32 3.78
CA ALA A 95 -8.93 -22.28 2.35
C ALA A 95 -7.70 -22.47 1.45
N ILE A 96 -6.59 -21.77 1.73
CA ILE A 96 -5.36 -21.90 0.93
C ILE A 96 -4.76 -23.31 1.04
N ARG A 97 -4.78 -23.92 2.23
CA ARG A 97 -4.33 -25.30 2.42
C ARG A 97 -5.18 -26.28 1.63
N TRP A 98 -6.49 -26.08 1.61
CA TRP A 98 -7.41 -26.88 0.80
C TRP A 98 -7.07 -26.75 -0.70
N ILE A 99 -6.96 -25.52 -1.23
CA ILE A 99 -6.61 -25.28 -2.64
C ILE A 99 -5.27 -25.92 -3.02
N ASN A 100 -4.27 -25.86 -2.14
CA ASN A 100 -2.97 -26.48 -2.37
C ASN A 100 -3.02 -28.02 -2.42
N SER A 101 -4.03 -28.63 -1.79
CA SER A 101 -4.25 -30.08 -1.79
C SER A 101 -5.04 -30.57 -3.01
N GLU A 102 -5.74 -29.65 -3.70
CA GLU A 102 -6.57 -29.96 -4.85
C GLU A 102 -5.79 -29.98 -6.19
N PRO A 103 -6.31 -30.69 -7.22
CA PRO A 103 -5.72 -30.69 -8.54
C PRO A 103 -5.67 -29.28 -9.17
N PRO A 104 -4.70 -28.99 -10.06
CA PRO A 104 -4.58 -27.68 -10.71
C PRO A 104 -5.84 -27.18 -11.42
N ALA A 105 -6.73 -28.08 -11.85
CA ALA A 105 -8.01 -27.74 -12.47
C ALA A 105 -8.97 -27.00 -11.53
N GLN A 106 -8.85 -27.19 -10.21
CA GLN A 106 -9.70 -26.50 -9.22
C GLN A 106 -9.14 -25.13 -8.82
N ARG A 107 -7.97 -24.72 -9.32
CA ARG A 107 -7.34 -23.45 -8.93
C ARG A 107 -8.23 -22.24 -9.24
N GLU A 108 -8.91 -22.20 -10.38
CA GLU A 108 -9.79 -21.08 -10.72
C GLU A 108 -10.93 -20.94 -9.70
N PHE A 109 -11.58 -22.06 -9.36
CA PHE A 109 -12.63 -22.09 -8.35
C PHE A 109 -12.11 -21.72 -6.96
N GLY A 110 -10.96 -22.28 -6.55
CA GLY A 110 -10.32 -21.94 -5.29
C GLY A 110 -9.92 -20.47 -5.19
N ASN A 111 -9.44 -19.88 -6.29
CA ASN A 111 -9.09 -18.47 -6.34
C ASN A 111 -10.33 -17.59 -6.15
N ALA A 112 -11.45 -17.92 -6.80
CA ALA A 112 -12.72 -17.22 -6.61
C ALA A 112 -13.25 -17.33 -5.18
N LEU A 113 -13.12 -18.50 -4.55
CA LEU A 113 -13.47 -18.69 -3.13
C LEU A 113 -12.66 -17.73 -2.24
N VAL A 114 -11.34 -17.66 -2.45
CA VAL A 114 -10.48 -16.77 -1.67
C VAL A 114 -10.78 -15.29 -1.96
N GLU A 115 -11.11 -14.93 -3.20
CA GLU A 115 -11.55 -13.58 -3.57
C GLU A 115 -12.74 -13.14 -2.73
N MET A 116 -13.82 -13.94 -2.72
CA MET A 116 -15.02 -13.68 -1.92
C MET A 116 -14.70 -13.52 -0.42
N MET A 117 -13.84 -14.39 0.13
CA MET A 117 -13.43 -14.28 1.54
C MET A 117 -12.69 -12.97 1.84
N LEU A 118 -11.85 -12.49 0.91
CA LEU A 118 -11.11 -11.24 1.05
C LEU A 118 -12.02 -10.02 0.88
N GLU A 119 -12.97 -10.07 -0.04
CA GLU A 119 -13.98 -9.03 -0.24
C GLU A 119 -14.87 -8.86 0.99
N ALA A 120 -15.21 -9.97 1.66
CA ALA A 120 -15.93 -9.95 2.93
C ALA A 120 -15.09 -9.51 4.14
N GLY A 121 -13.80 -9.18 3.93
CA GLY A 121 -12.95 -8.57 4.95
C GLY A 121 -11.99 -9.52 5.67
N SER A 122 -11.78 -10.75 5.19
CA SER A 122 -10.75 -11.64 5.76
C SER A 122 -9.35 -11.05 5.63
N SER A 123 -8.57 -11.08 6.71
CA SER A 123 -7.25 -10.46 6.76
C SER A 123 -6.15 -11.35 6.17
N THR A 124 -5.36 -10.77 5.26
CA THR A 124 -4.15 -11.39 4.70
C THR A 124 -2.93 -11.29 5.62
N ARG A 125 -3.04 -10.57 6.74
CA ARG A 125 -1.89 -10.19 7.58
C ARG A 125 -1.74 -11.04 8.84
N VAL A 126 -2.79 -11.74 9.25
CA VAL A 126 -2.75 -12.58 10.45
C VAL A 126 -1.74 -13.70 10.24
N ARG A 127 -0.93 -13.96 11.26
CA ARG A 127 0.09 -15.00 11.23
C ARG A 127 -0.34 -16.17 12.10
N ASN A 128 -0.20 -17.39 11.59
CA ASN A 128 -0.44 -18.57 12.38
C ASN A 128 0.68 -18.87 13.40
N LYS A 129 0.58 -19.97 14.15
CA LYS A 129 1.64 -20.35 15.13
C LYS A 129 2.99 -20.62 14.48
N ALA A 130 3.01 -21.02 13.22
CA ALA A 130 4.24 -21.17 12.42
C ALA A 130 4.79 -19.81 11.92
N LYS A 131 4.16 -18.69 12.29
CA LYS A 131 4.48 -17.32 11.87
C LYS A 131 4.29 -17.05 10.38
N LEU A 132 3.54 -17.92 9.70
CA LEU A 132 3.26 -17.79 8.27
C LEU A 132 1.97 -17.00 8.07
N THR A 133 1.97 -16.14 7.04
CA THR A 133 0.74 -15.48 6.55
C THR A 133 0.03 -16.37 5.52
N PRO A 134 -1.25 -16.12 5.21
CA PRO A 134 -1.97 -16.79 4.13
C PRO A 134 -1.18 -16.77 2.80
N TYR A 135 -0.63 -15.61 2.44
CA TYR A 135 0.20 -15.44 1.23
C TYR A 135 1.42 -16.39 1.19
N GLN A 136 2.05 -16.64 2.35
CA GLN A 136 3.22 -17.51 2.45
C GLN A 136 2.88 -18.99 2.32
N LEU A 137 1.60 -19.37 2.51
CA LEU A 137 1.14 -20.74 2.30
C LEU A 137 0.77 -21.04 0.85
N VAL A 138 0.54 -20.04 0.00
CA VAL A 138 0.12 -20.25 -1.39
C VAL A 138 1.18 -21.01 -2.19
N ASP A 139 0.78 -22.07 -2.91
CA ASP A 139 1.65 -22.77 -3.87
C ASP A 139 2.29 -21.75 -4.85
N PRO A 140 3.63 -21.67 -4.94
CA PRO A 140 4.32 -20.79 -5.89
C PRO A 140 3.88 -20.95 -7.35
N ARG A 141 3.32 -22.12 -7.72
CA ARG A 141 2.82 -22.41 -9.07
C ARG A 141 1.41 -21.87 -9.32
N ASN A 142 0.68 -21.42 -8.31
CA ASN A 142 -0.60 -20.74 -8.45
C ASN A 142 -0.37 -19.23 -8.49
N SER A 143 0.11 -18.72 -9.62
CA SER A 143 0.38 -17.29 -9.80
C SER A 143 -0.87 -16.43 -9.63
N GLY A 144 -2.04 -16.92 -10.08
CA GLY A 144 -3.31 -16.20 -9.96
C GLY A 144 -3.70 -15.92 -8.52
N LEU A 145 -3.59 -16.90 -7.62
CA LEU A 145 -3.91 -16.69 -6.21
C LEU A 145 -2.94 -15.72 -5.52
N ARG A 146 -1.65 -15.77 -5.90
CA ARG A 146 -0.63 -14.86 -5.37
C ARG A 146 -0.90 -13.43 -5.77
N GLU A 147 -1.22 -13.21 -7.04
CA GLU A 147 -1.57 -11.90 -7.58
C GLU A 147 -2.84 -11.36 -6.91
N LEU A 148 -3.85 -12.20 -6.75
CA LEU A 148 -5.11 -11.86 -6.08
C LEU A 148 -4.89 -11.38 -4.63
N ILE A 149 -4.17 -12.16 -3.82
CA ILE A 149 -3.87 -11.78 -2.43
C ILE A 149 -3.03 -10.51 -2.35
N GLN A 150 -2.06 -10.33 -3.26
CA GLN A 150 -1.26 -9.10 -3.33
C GLN A 150 -2.10 -7.89 -3.71
N LYS A 151 -3.02 -8.03 -4.67
CA LYS A 151 -3.93 -6.96 -5.08
C LYS A 151 -4.82 -6.53 -3.92
N HIS A 152 -5.39 -7.47 -3.16
CA HIS A 152 -6.16 -7.16 -1.97
C HIS A 152 -5.32 -6.53 -0.86
N GLU A 153 -4.09 -6.99 -0.63
CA GLU A 153 -3.19 -6.38 0.36
C GLU A 153 -2.85 -4.93 -0.01
N TYR A 154 -2.61 -4.68 -1.31
CA TYR A 154 -2.40 -3.33 -1.84
C TYR A 154 -3.65 -2.45 -1.71
N ALA A 155 -4.83 -2.96 -2.05
CA ALA A 155 -6.09 -2.25 -1.89
C ALA A 155 -6.36 -1.90 -0.42
N ALA A 156 -6.17 -2.85 0.51
CA ALA A 156 -6.36 -2.62 1.94
C ALA A 156 -5.34 -1.64 2.54
N LEU A 157 -4.13 -1.53 1.97
CA LEU A 157 -3.17 -0.48 2.33
C LEU A 157 -3.61 0.91 1.89
N ASN A 158 -4.37 1.00 0.79
CA ASN A 158 -4.75 2.25 0.13
C ASN A 158 -6.24 2.61 0.29
N ALA A 159 -7.03 1.79 0.99
CA ALA A 159 -8.48 1.97 1.19
C ALA A 159 -8.87 3.25 1.98
N GLY A 160 -7.89 4.07 2.40
CA GLY A 160 -8.10 5.39 2.97
C GLY A 160 -7.82 6.56 2.03
N ASP A 161 -7.54 6.32 0.74
CA ASP A 161 -6.94 7.33 -0.16
C ASP A 161 -7.64 7.46 -1.54
N PHE A 162 -8.88 6.97 -1.70
CA PHE A 162 -9.65 7.13 -2.94
C PHE A 162 -10.94 7.94 -2.72
N VAL A 163 -11.15 8.94 -3.57
CA VAL A 163 -12.42 9.67 -3.73
C VAL A 163 -13.23 8.97 -4.83
N ASP A 164 -14.47 8.60 -4.53
CA ASP A 164 -15.34 7.87 -5.46
C ASP A 164 -15.81 8.76 -6.63
N ALA A 165 -15.63 8.27 -7.86
CA ALA A 165 -15.85 9.04 -9.09
C ALA A 165 -17.33 9.25 -9.43
N ASP A 166 -18.25 8.59 -8.73
CA ASP A 166 -19.68 8.53 -9.07
C ASP A 166 -20.54 9.62 -8.40
N GLU A 167 -20.00 10.48 -7.54
CA GLU A 167 -20.77 11.52 -6.83
C GLU A 167 -20.87 12.89 -7.54
N VAL A 168 -20.36 13.05 -8.76
CA VAL A 168 -20.33 14.38 -9.42
C VAL A 168 -21.51 14.58 -10.39
N LYS A 169 -22.44 15.48 -10.04
CA LYS A 169 -23.56 15.92 -10.92
C LYS A 169 -23.09 16.95 -11.97
N PRO A 170 -23.66 16.96 -13.20
CA PRO A 170 -23.15 17.78 -14.29
C PRO A 170 -23.72 19.22 -14.26
N ALA A 171 -22.88 20.22 -14.51
CA ALA A 171 -23.25 21.63 -14.66
C ALA A 171 -23.00 22.17 -16.09
N LYS A 172 -23.75 23.22 -16.44
CA LYS A 172 -23.96 23.82 -17.77
C LYS A 172 -22.96 24.93 -18.14
N LYS A 173 -23.13 25.48 -19.35
CA LYS A 173 -22.16 26.03 -20.32
C LYS A 173 -22.66 27.36 -21.02
N GLN A 174 -21.87 28.46 -21.15
CA GLN A 174 -21.84 29.70 -22.01
C GLN A 174 -20.52 30.56 -22.00
N GLY A 175 -19.85 30.59 -23.16
CA GLY A 175 -19.33 31.84 -23.75
C GLY A 175 -17.87 32.27 -23.54
N LYS A 176 -16.94 31.76 -24.36
CA LYS A 176 -16.29 32.44 -25.54
C LYS A 176 -15.87 33.92 -25.37
N ASP A 177 -14.56 34.17 -25.53
CA ASP A 177 -14.09 35.29 -26.37
C ASP A 177 -12.78 35.02 -27.15
N LYS A 178 -12.65 35.71 -28.29
CA LYS A 178 -11.80 35.37 -29.47
C LYS A 178 -10.44 36.09 -29.52
N GLY A 179 -9.43 35.44 -30.12
CA GLY A 179 -8.22 36.10 -30.65
C GLY A 179 -7.23 35.14 -31.33
N ASN A 180 -6.99 35.32 -32.62
CA ASN A 180 -6.43 34.35 -33.59
C ASN A 180 -4.92 34.52 -33.85
N ASN A 181 -4.14 33.42 -33.96
CA ASN A 181 -3.39 33.03 -35.18
C ASN A 181 -2.38 31.86 -34.98
N ALA A 182 -2.81 30.70 -35.47
CA ALA A 182 -2.10 29.72 -36.33
C ALA A 182 -0.71 29.14 -35.96
N PHE A 183 -0.68 27.84 -35.65
CA PHE A 183 -0.19 26.80 -36.58
C PHE A 183 -0.81 25.42 -36.25
N VAL A 184 -1.26 24.72 -37.28
CA VAL A 184 -2.12 23.51 -37.34
C VAL A 184 -1.21 22.27 -37.49
N ASP A 185 -1.47 21.08 -36.94
CA ASP A 185 -2.35 20.01 -37.46
C ASP A 185 -1.95 18.69 -36.70
N ALA A 186 -2.75 17.68 -36.36
CA ALA A 186 -4.18 17.47 -36.15
C ALA A 186 -4.36 16.09 -35.48
N ARG A 187 -5.29 15.97 -34.53
CA ARG A 187 -6.11 14.77 -34.32
C ARG A 187 -7.58 15.20 -34.33
N PRO A 188 -8.51 14.36 -34.82
CA PRO A 188 -9.83 14.81 -35.23
C PRO A 188 -10.81 14.97 -34.06
N ASP A 189 -11.59 16.04 -34.22
CA ASP A 189 -12.71 16.55 -33.42
C ASP A 189 -13.99 15.69 -33.56
N ALA A 190 -14.81 15.67 -32.52
CA ALA A 190 -16.26 15.86 -32.63
C ALA A 190 -16.92 15.97 -31.24
N GLY A 191 -17.44 17.15 -30.89
CA GLY A 191 -18.67 17.19 -30.06
C GLY A 191 -19.02 18.39 -29.17
N SER A 192 -18.97 19.62 -29.70
CA SER A 192 -19.83 20.78 -29.38
C SER A 192 -20.01 21.30 -27.92
N GLU A 193 -19.37 22.43 -27.67
CA GLU A 193 -19.93 23.77 -27.35
C GLU A 193 -20.70 24.08 -26.07
N ASP A 194 -20.18 25.15 -25.46
CA ASP A 194 -20.66 26.12 -24.48
C ASP A 194 -19.79 26.12 -23.17
N ASP A 195 -19.64 27.24 -22.49
CA ASP A 195 -18.47 27.55 -21.66
C ASP A 195 -18.85 28.48 -20.49
N ASP A 196 -19.71 28.11 -19.51
CA ASP A 196 -20.42 29.10 -18.62
C ASP A 196 -19.59 29.20 -17.36
N ASN A 197 -19.07 30.40 -17.14
CA ASN A 197 -18.44 30.88 -15.92
C ASN A 197 -18.88 30.13 -14.65
N ALA A 198 -17.98 29.33 -14.10
CA ALA A 198 -17.92 29.15 -12.66
C ALA A 198 -17.34 30.46 -12.08
N GLU A 199 -18.19 31.28 -11.48
CA GLU A 199 -17.74 32.28 -10.50
C GLU A 199 -17.05 31.54 -9.34
N PHE A 200 -15.73 31.47 -9.41
CA PHE A 200 -14.86 31.20 -8.27
C PHE A 200 -14.91 32.44 -7.36
N SER A 201 -15.72 32.39 -6.31
CA SER A 201 -15.95 33.55 -5.41
C SER A 201 -15.00 33.59 -4.20
N GLY A 202 -13.84 32.94 -4.27
CA GLY A 202 -12.74 33.21 -3.36
C GLY A 202 -11.72 34.06 -4.11
N SER A 203 -11.48 35.30 -3.70
CA SER A 203 -10.28 35.98 -4.21
C SER A 203 -9.06 35.19 -3.73
N ASP A 204 -8.05 34.98 -4.58
CA ASP A 204 -6.76 34.35 -4.22
C ASP A 204 -6.19 34.92 -2.91
N ASP A 205 -6.52 36.18 -2.59
CA ASP A 205 -6.11 36.90 -1.38
C ASP A 205 -6.81 36.40 -0.11
N GLU A 206 -8.07 36.00 -0.16
CA GLU A 206 -8.81 35.48 1.00
C GLU A 206 -8.40 34.04 1.33
N GLU A 207 -8.23 33.19 0.32
CA GLU A 207 -7.67 31.84 0.52
C GLU A 207 -6.22 31.91 0.99
N ARG A 208 -5.41 32.83 0.45
CA ARG A 208 -4.06 33.10 0.94
C ARG A 208 -4.06 33.65 2.37
N ALA A 209 -5.02 34.49 2.75
CA ALA A 209 -5.15 34.99 4.12
C ALA A 209 -5.61 33.89 5.10
N GLU A 210 -6.53 33.03 4.69
CA GLU A 210 -6.96 31.81 5.41
C GLU A 210 -5.76 30.87 5.60
N PHE A 211 -4.98 30.64 4.54
CA PHE A 211 -3.77 29.85 4.55
C PHE A 211 -2.73 30.41 5.51
N GLU A 212 -2.40 31.70 5.42
CA GLU A 212 -1.45 32.38 6.30
C GLU A 212 -1.90 32.38 7.77
N ARG A 213 -3.22 32.50 8.03
CA ARG A 213 -3.78 32.34 9.38
C ARG A 213 -3.58 30.91 9.91
N ARG A 214 -3.87 29.89 9.11
CA ARG A 214 -3.70 28.47 9.49
C ARG A 214 -2.22 28.13 9.68
N LYS A 215 -1.35 28.69 8.85
CA LYS A 215 0.11 28.62 8.92
C LYS A 215 0.64 29.20 10.25
N GLY A 216 0.17 30.38 10.63
CA GLY A 216 0.46 30.99 11.94
C GLY A 216 -0.02 30.15 13.12
N ALA A 217 -1.21 29.54 13.02
CA ALA A 217 -1.79 28.71 14.08
C ALA A 217 -1.11 27.34 14.25
N LYS A 218 -0.48 26.80 13.20
CA LYS A 218 0.24 25.51 13.20
C LYS A 218 1.71 25.61 13.61
N LYS A 219 2.27 26.82 13.67
CA LYS A 219 3.67 27.07 14.02
C LYS A 219 3.98 26.46 15.40
N GLY A 220 4.70 25.33 15.42
CA GLY A 220 5.09 24.60 16.64
C GLY A 220 4.41 23.24 16.88
N ARG A 221 3.49 22.78 16.02
CA ARG A 221 2.91 21.43 16.09
C ARG A 221 3.39 20.58 14.91
N ILE A 222 4.47 19.81 15.11
CA ILE A 222 4.92 18.82 14.12
C ILE A 222 4.09 17.54 14.35
N ALA A 223 3.06 17.35 13.53
CA ALA A 223 2.28 16.11 13.51
C ALA A 223 2.66 15.20 12.33
N HIS A 224 3.24 15.78 11.27
CA HIS A 224 3.54 15.11 10.01
C HIS A 224 4.83 15.67 9.41
N ASP A 225 5.61 14.82 8.75
CA ASP A 225 6.80 15.13 7.95
C ASP A 225 6.70 14.48 6.58
N MET A 226 7.46 15.00 5.61
CA MET A 226 7.65 14.35 4.33
C MET A 226 8.90 13.47 4.44
N GLY A 227 8.68 12.15 4.46
CA GLY A 227 9.74 11.16 4.58
C GLY A 227 10.69 11.13 3.38
N PRO A 228 11.91 10.60 3.53
CA PRO A 228 12.94 10.68 2.49
C PRO A 228 12.59 9.80 1.29
N VAL A 229 12.20 10.46 0.18
CA VAL A 229 11.97 9.82 -1.11
C VAL A 229 13.05 10.26 -2.09
N GLY A 230 13.81 9.29 -2.61
CA GLY A 230 14.86 9.54 -3.59
C GLY A 230 14.34 9.59 -5.03
N VAL A 231 15.21 10.07 -5.92
CA VAL A 231 15.02 10.04 -7.38
C VAL A 231 13.74 10.75 -7.87
N GLN A 232 13.36 11.85 -7.23
CA GLN A 232 12.08 12.51 -7.53
C GLN A 232 12.07 13.16 -8.93
N GLY A 233 13.25 13.56 -9.43
CA GLY A 233 13.40 14.08 -10.79
C GLY A 233 13.05 13.09 -11.91
N ALA A 234 12.92 11.79 -11.61
CA ALA A 234 12.40 10.82 -12.56
C ALA A 234 10.87 10.91 -12.76
N HIS A 235 10.16 11.55 -11.83
CA HIS A 235 8.69 11.62 -11.81
C HIS A 235 8.17 13.02 -12.15
N HIS A 236 8.91 14.07 -11.77
CA HIS A 236 8.51 15.45 -12.06
C HIS A 236 9.75 16.34 -12.30
N PRO A 237 9.72 17.31 -13.25
CA PRO A 237 10.84 18.22 -13.50
C PRO A 237 11.30 19.01 -12.27
N GLY A 238 10.35 19.34 -11.39
CA GLY A 238 10.64 20.02 -10.11
C GLY A 238 11.44 19.17 -9.12
N GLY A 239 11.44 17.83 -9.25
CA GLY A 239 12.19 16.91 -8.40
C GLY A 239 12.12 17.22 -6.91
N GLU A 240 13.25 17.06 -6.21
CA GLU A 240 13.36 17.31 -4.78
C GLU A 240 13.20 18.80 -4.41
N THR A 241 13.58 19.72 -5.30
CA THR A 241 13.42 21.17 -5.07
C THR A 241 11.95 21.58 -4.99
N GLY A 242 11.10 21.06 -5.87
CA GLY A 242 9.66 21.36 -5.84
C GLY A 242 8.97 20.78 -4.61
N ALA A 243 9.36 19.57 -4.18
CA ALA A 243 8.85 18.99 -2.94
C ALA A 243 9.29 19.81 -1.71
N ALA A 244 10.53 20.29 -1.70
CA ALA A 244 11.06 21.14 -0.63
C ALA A 244 10.36 22.51 -0.57
N GLU A 245 10.09 23.14 -1.72
CA GLU A 245 9.31 24.38 -1.81
C GLU A 245 7.89 24.19 -1.24
N ALA A 246 7.21 23.11 -1.64
CA ALA A 246 5.87 22.79 -1.14
C ALA A 246 5.88 22.54 0.38
N CYS A 247 6.87 21.79 0.89
CA CYS A 247 7.02 21.55 2.32
C CYS A 247 7.28 22.85 3.09
N ALA A 248 8.09 23.76 2.53
CA ALA A 248 8.34 25.07 3.12
C ALA A 248 7.08 25.94 3.16
N GLU A 249 6.29 25.94 2.07
CA GLU A 249 5.03 26.67 2.02
C GLU A 249 4.05 26.19 3.09
N LEU A 250 3.96 24.87 3.26
CA LEU A 250 3.08 24.18 4.21
C LEU A 250 3.60 24.11 5.66
N ILE A 251 4.85 24.52 5.91
CA ILE A 251 5.57 24.37 7.19
C ILE A 251 5.55 22.89 7.66
N VAL A 252 5.90 22.00 6.75
CA VAL A 252 6.10 20.57 7.04
C VAL A 252 7.60 20.27 6.95
N PRO A 253 8.19 19.56 7.93
CA PRO A 253 9.58 19.15 7.82
C PRO A 253 9.81 18.29 6.57
N TYR A 254 10.79 18.67 5.75
CA TYR A 254 11.19 17.91 4.58
C TYR A 254 12.44 17.06 4.88
N ALA A 255 12.36 15.75 4.71
CA ALA A 255 13.50 14.86 4.79
C ALA A 255 14.13 14.66 3.41
N PHE A 256 15.30 15.25 3.17
CA PHE A 256 16.06 15.09 1.94
C PHE A 256 16.75 13.72 1.90
N SER A 257 16.62 13.00 0.78
CA SER A 257 17.27 11.70 0.56
C SER A 257 18.71 11.85 0.06
N SER A 258 19.64 11.02 0.53
CA SER A 258 20.98 10.96 -0.08
C SER A 258 20.97 10.43 -1.52
N ALA A 259 19.89 9.75 -1.93
CA ALA A 259 19.65 9.27 -3.29
C ALA A 259 18.76 10.26 -4.07
N ALA A 260 19.23 11.48 -4.32
CA ALA A 260 18.46 12.57 -4.92
C ALA A 260 18.96 13.01 -6.29
N THR A 261 18.06 13.55 -7.12
CA THR A 261 18.39 14.18 -8.41
C THR A 261 18.82 15.64 -8.32
N ARG A 262 18.81 16.19 -7.11
CA ARG A 262 19.25 17.56 -6.77
C ARG A 262 20.33 17.49 -5.70
N THR A 263 21.14 18.53 -5.64
CA THR A 263 22.21 18.66 -4.65
C THR A 263 21.64 19.04 -3.28
N ILE A 264 22.46 18.83 -2.24
CA ILE A 264 22.16 19.21 -0.86
C ILE A 264 21.85 20.71 -0.78
N GLU A 265 22.63 21.52 -1.50
CA GLU A 265 22.55 22.97 -1.49
C GLU A 265 21.33 23.50 -2.24
N GLU A 266 21.00 22.94 -3.41
CA GLU A 266 19.79 23.31 -4.18
C GLU A 266 18.51 23.07 -3.38
N VAL A 267 18.41 21.90 -2.73
CA VAL A 267 17.24 21.58 -1.91
C VAL A 267 17.17 22.45 -0.67
N SER A 268 18.31 22.72 -0.03
CA SER A 268 18.34 23.68 1.08
C SER A 268 17.88 25.07 0.65
N GLN A 269 18.26 25.52 -0.55
CA GLN A 269 17.87 26.83 -1.07
C GLN A 269 16.36 26.87 -1.33
N ALA A 270 15.81 25.82 -1.96
CA ALA A 270 14.39 25.66 -2.23
C ALA A 270 13.53 25.61 -0.94
N ASN A 271 14.04 24.96 0.11
CA ASN A 271 13.36 24.85 1.41
C ASN A 271 13.44 26.14 2.26
N GLY A 272 14.30 27.10 1.90
CA GLY A 272 14.52 28.33 2.67
C GLY A 272 14.91 28.10 4.14
N ASP A 273 14.29 28.86 5.05
CA ASP A 273 14.53 28.79 6.50
C ASP A 273 13.66 27.74 7.23
N GLU A 274 12.84 26.99 6.49
CA GLU A 274 11.91 26.02 7.08
C GLU A 274 12.63 24.73 7.54
N PRO A 275 12.01 23.92 8.42
CA PRO A 275 12.62 22.71 8.94
C PRO A 275 12.96 21.71 7.83
N ARG A 276 14.20 21.22 7.83
CA ARG A 276 14.68 20.17 6.91
C ARG A 276 15.62 19.20 7.60
N TRP A 277 15.48 17.93 7.22
CA TRP A 277 16.26 16.80 7.71
C TRP A 277 17.07 16.20 6.58
N PHE A 278 18.22 15.63 6.91
CA PHE A 278 19.10 14.98 5.95
C PHE A 278 19.08 13.48 6.22
N GLN A 279 18.64 12.69 5.25
CA GLN A 279 18.72 11.23 5.29
C GLN A 279 20.04 10.76 4.67
N LEU A 280 20.68 9.82 5.34
CA LEU A 280 21.96 9.23 4.95
C LEU A 280 21.80 7.72 4.77
N TYR A 281 22.04 7.23 3.54
CA TYR A 281 22.56 5.89 3.32
C TYR A 281 24.06 5.91 3.60
N TRP A 282 24.52 5.10 4.56
CA TRP A 282 25.89 5.14 5.07
C TRP A 282 26.90 4.72 3.99
N PRO A 283 27.74 5.64 3.46
CA PRO A 283 28.78 5.30 2.49
C PRO A 283 29.85 4.39 3.11
N VAL A 284 30.48 3.55 2.28
CA VAL A 284 31.59 2.69 2.73
C VAL A 284 32.82 3.52 3.15
N ASN A 285 33.00 4.70 2.58
CA ASN A 285 34.14 5.56 2.86
C ASN A 285 33.80 6.64 3.91
N ASP A 286 34.53 6.64 5.03
CA ASP A 286 34.31 7.59 6.12
C ASP A 286 34.61 9.05 5.75
N ASP A 287 35.58 9.31 4.85
CA ASP A 287 35.89 10.69 4.44
C ASP A 287 34.75 11.28 3.59
N ILE A 288 34.15 10.47 2.72
CA ILE A 288 32.98 10.86 1.91
C ILE A 288 31.78 11.10 2.84
N THR A 289 31.58 10.21 3.81
CA THR A 289 30.53 10.35 4.82
C THR A 289 30.68 11.65 5.60
N ALA A 290 31.88 11.95 6.09
CA ALA A 290 32.18 13.18 6.80
C ALA A 290 31.95 14.43 5.92
N SER A 291 32.31 14.36 4.64
CA SER A 291 32.09 15.44 3.67
C SER A 291 30.61 15.73 3.44
N LEU A 292 29.80 14.70 3.18
CA LEU A 292 28.35 14.84 2.97
C LEU A 292 27.66 15.43 4.21
N LEU A 293 28.02 14.96 5.40
CA LEU A 293 27.48 15.48 6.66
C LEU A 293 27.91 16.93 6.92
N ALA A 294 29.16 17.29 6.60
CA ALA A 294 29.65 18.65 6.72
C ALA A 294 28.90 19.60 5.76
N ARG A 295 28.65 19.15 4.53
CA ARG A 295 27.85 19.89 3.54
C ARG A 295 26.41 20.06 3.98
N ALA A 296 25.74 18.99 4.42
CA ALA A 296 24.39 19.07 4.97
C ALA A 296 24.32 20.04 6.16
N ARG A 297 25.29 19.98 7.07
CA ARG A 297 25.36 20.92 8.20
C ARG A 297 25.54 22.36 7.75
N ALA A 298 26.41 22.61 6.78
CA ALA A 298 26.65 23.94 6.20
C ALA A 298 25.40 24.47 5.47
N ALA A 299 24.67 23.60 4.80
CA ALA A 299 23.37 23.85 4.19
C ALA A 299 22.21 23.90 5.20
N GLY A 300 22.49 23.97 6.51
CA GLY A 300 21.48 24.25 7.53
C GLY A 300 20.56 23.09 7.93
N TYR A 301 20.79 21.87 7.44
CA TYR A 301 20.08 20.68 7.92
C TYR A 301 20.36 20.45 9.41
N LYS A 302 19.29 20.29 10.21
CA LYS A 302 19.38 20.23 11.69
C LYS A 302 19.22 18.83 12.27
N VAL A 303 18.65 17.91 11.50
CA VAL A 303 18.40 16.53 11.91
C VAL A 303 19.04 15.61 10.89
N LEU A 304 19.71 14.58 11.40
CA LEU A 304 20.26 13.49 10.61
C LEU A 304 19.38 12.25 10.80
N VAL A 305 18.92 11.68 9.70
CA VAL A 305 18.18 10.41 9.65
C VAL A 305 19.13 9.36 9.05
N VAL A 306 19.50 8.34 9.83
CA VAL A 306 20.37 7.27 9.33
C VAL A 306 19.52 6.07 8.95
N THR A 307 19.54 5.69 7.67
CA THR A 307 18.78 4.55 7.18
C THR A 307 19.61 3.28 7.28
N LEU A 308 19.15 2.33 8.11
CA LEU A 308 19.86 1.09 8.44
C LEU A 308 19.23 -0.16 7.81
N ASP A 309 18.04 -0.05 7.23
CA ASP A 309 17.27 -1.17 6.68
C ASP A 309 17.62 -1.54 5.23
N THR A 310 18.53 -0.79 4.60
CA THR A 310 18.92 -0.94 3.19
C THR A 310 20.39 -1.39 3.06
N ALA A 311 20.76 -2.47 3.76
CA ALA A 311 22.10 -3.08 3.62
C ALA A 311 22.29 -3.78 2.26
N THR A 312 21.19 -4.19 1.63
CA THR A 312 21.14 -4.78 0.29
C THR A 312 19.91 -4.26 -0.44
N MET A 313 19.94 -4.24 -1.76
CA MET A 313 18.76 -3.92 -2.56
C MET A 313 17.62 -4.90 -2.25
N SER A 314 16.44 -4.36 -1.96
CA SER A 314 15.25 -5.16 -1.64
C SER A 314 14.73 -5.89 -2.87
N TRP A 315 14.09 -7.04 -2.67
CA TRP A 315 13.39 -7.77 -3.72
C TRP A 315 12.10 -7.05 -4.13
N ARG A 316 12.15 -6.26 -5.20
CA ARG A 316 11.01 -5.50 -5.76
C ARG A 316 10.70 -6.02 -7.17
N PRO A 317 9.78 -7.00 -7.34
CA PRO A 317 9.53 -7.65 -8.63
C PRO A 317 9.30 -6.68 -9.80
N ALA A 318 8.43 -5.68 -9.62
CA ALA A 318 8.18 -4.67 -10.64
C ALA A 318 9.45 -3.89 -11.06
N GLY A 319 10.34 -3.61 -10.09
CA GLY A 319 11.63 -2.98 -10.39
C GLY A 319 12.61 -3.94 -11.09
N LEU A 320 12.59 -5.22 -10.73
CA LEU A 320 13.45 -6.25 -11.32
C LEU A 320 13.06 -6.56 -12.76
N ASP A 321 11.77 -6.71 -13.04
CA ASP A 321 11.25 -7.00 -14.38
C ASP A 321 11.55 -5.87 -15.37
N LEU A 322 11.52 -4.62 -14.89
CA LEU A 322 11.86 -3.43 -15.66
C LEU A 322 13.37 -3.14 -15.69
N GLY A 323 14.18 -3.82 -14.89
CA GLY A 323 15.58 -3.46 -14.67
C GLY A 323 15.75 -2.02 -14.16
N TYR A 324 14.76 -1.51 -13.41
CA TYR A 324 14.65 -0.11 -13.04
C TYR A 324 15.48 0.20 -11.78
N LEU A 325 16.73 0.62 -12.00
CA LEU A 325 17.61 1.14 -10.96
C LEU A 325 18.35 2.40 -11.46
N PRO A 326 17.66 3.56 -11.50
CA PRO A 326 18.17 4.80 -12.11
C PRO A 326 19.52 5.26 -11.54
N MET A 327 19.80 4.96 -10.27
CA MET A 327 21.06 5.29 -9.62
C MET A 327 22.27 4.61 -10.27
N VAL A 328 22.12 3.43 -10.89
CA VAL A 328 23.25 2.74 -11.56
C VAL A 328 23.74 3.51 -12.80
N VAL A 329 22.88 4.35 -13.38
CA VAL A 329 23.20 5.19 -14.53
C VAL A 329 23.40 6.66 -14.16
N GLY A 330 23.59 6.97 -12.87
CA GLY A 330 23.87 8.32 -12.37
C GLY A 330 22.65 9.12 -11.91
N THR A 331 21.44 8.71 -12.25
CA THR A 331 20.21 9.44 -11.89
C THR A 331 19.88 9.17 -10.42
N GLY A 332 19.92 10.22 -9.59
CA GLY A 332 19.71 10.10 -8.16
C GLY A 332 21.00 10.14 -7.33
N ASN A 333 22.15 10.44 -7.94
CA ASN A 333 23.43 10.49 -7.25
C ASN A 333 23.95 11.92 -7.03
N SER A 334 23.11 12.95 -7.21
CA SER A 334 23.55 14.34 -7.22
C SER A 334 24.22 14.78 -5.91
N ALA A 335 23.81 14.24 -4.76
CA ALA A 335 24.46 14.49 -3.48
C ALA A 335 25.93 14.03 -3.48
N ALA A 336 26.21 12.82 -3.99
CA ALA A 336 27.55 12.27 -4.09
C ALA A 336 28.36 12.90 -5.25
N PHE A 337 27.75 13.07 -6.43
CA PHE A 337 28.45 13.57 -7.62
C PHE A 337 28.88 15.03 -7.49
N SER A 338 28.18 15.81 -6.66
CA SER A 338 28.59 17.17 -6.29
C SER A 338 29.58 17.23 -5.12
N ASP A 339 29.89 16.10 -4.47
CA ASP A 339 30.77 16.09 -3.31
C ASP A 339 32.26 16.18 -3.70
N PRO A 340 33.01 17.16 -3.18
CA PRO A 340 34.40 17.36 -3.58
C PRO A 340 35.32 16.20 -3.16
N ILE A 341 35.01 15.51 -2.06
CA ILE A 341 35.82 14.37 -1.58
C ILE A 341 35.53 13.13 -2.43
N PHE A 342 34.25 12.87 -2.74
CA PHE A 342 33.85 11.83 -3.70
C PHE A 342 34.54 12.04 -5.04
N ARG A 343 34.40 13.24 -5.64
CA ARG A 343 34.97 13.56 -6.96
C ARG A 343 36.47 13.39 -7.00
N ARG A 344 37.19 13.88 -5.98
CA ARG A 344 38.64 13.75 -5.89
C ARG A 344 39.06 12.27 -5.82
N LYS A 345 38.45 11.49 -4.92
CA LYS A 345 38.81 10.07 -4.75
C LYS A 345 38.42 9.23 -5.97
N PHE A 346 37.31 9.54 -6.64
CA PHE A 346 36.92 8.87 -7.88
C PHE A 346 37.93 9.14 -9.00
N ALA A 347 38.39 10.39 -9.14
CA ALA A 347 39.42 10.79 -10.11
C ALA A 347 40.82 10.19 -9.83
N GLU A 348 41.11 9.78 -8.59
CA GLU A 348 42.39 9.13 -8.22
C GLU A 348 42.49 7.66 -8.68
N ARG A 349 41.41 7.08 -9.21
CA ARG A 349 41.42 5.70 -9.71
C ARG A 349 42.22 5.55 -11.01
N PRO A 350 42.72 4.35 -11.35
CA PRO A 350 43.40 4.11 -12.63
C PRO A 350 42.55 4.40 -13.87
N ASP A 351 41.22 4.32 -13.72
CA ASP A 351 40.17 4.67 -14.67
C ASP A 351 39.46 6.00 -14.30
N GLY A 352 40.14 6.86 -13.52
CA GLY A 352 39.57 8.03 -12.89
C GLY A 352 39.20 9.13 -13.88
N GLU A 353 37.90 9.38 -14.00
CA GLU A 353 37.31 10.47 -14.77
C GLU A 353 36.41 11.31 -13.86
N SER A 354 35.76 12.36 -14.37
CA SER A 354 34.72 13.03 -13.60
C SER A 354 33.43 12.19 -13.57
N PRO A 355 32.55 12.33 -12.56
CA PRO A 355 31.25 11.67 -12.58
C PRO A 355 30.41 11.98 -13.84
N GLU A 356 30.63 13.13 -14.47
CA GLU A 356 29.98 13.53 -15.71
C GLU A 356 30.49 12.76 -16.93
N ASP A 357 31.79 12.42 -16.93
CA ASP A 357 32.41 11.65 -18.02
C ASP A 357 32.01 10.17 -17.95
N ASN A 358 31.85 9.63 -16.74
CA ASN A 358 31.50 8.22 -16.53
C ASN A 358 30.59 7.99 -15.33
N ALA A 359 29.34 8.37 -15.51
CA ALA A 359 28.29 8.26 -14.50
C ALA A 359 28.09 6.82 -14.01
N VAL A 360 28.22 5.81 -14.87
CA VAL A 360 28.03 4.39 -14.48
C VAL A 360 29.15 3.91 -13.55
N ALA A 361 30.40 4.23 -13.86
CA ALA A 361 31.52 3.87 -13.00
C ALA A 361 31.47 4.64 -11.66
N ALA A 362 31.13 5.94 -11.71
CA ALA A 362 30.95 6.74 -10.50
C ALA A 362 29.82 6.21 -9.62
N SER A 363 28.71 5.77 -10.20
CA SER A 363 27.57 5.21 -9.44
C SER A 363 27.87 3.90 -8.70
N ARG A 364 28.94 3.19 -9.11
CA ARG A 364 29.38 1.92 -8.51
C ARG A 364 30.55 2.10 -7.54
N TYR A 365 31.09 3.31 -7.42
CA TYR A 365 32.17 3.65 -6.52
C TYR A 365 31.64 3.84 -5.10
#